data_AF-A0A2T1A3M8-F1
#
_entry.id   AF-A0A2T1A3M8-F1
#
_cell.length_a   1.000
_cell.length_b   1.000
_cell.length_c   1.000
_cell.angle_alpha   90.00
_cell.angle_beta   90.00
_cell.angle_gamma   90.00
#
_symmetry.space_group_name_H-M   'P 1'
#
loop_
_entity.id
_entity.type
_entity.pdbx_description
1 polymer ?
#
loop_
_entity_poly.entity_id
_entity_poly.type
_entity_poly.pdbx_seq_one_letter_code
_entity_poly.pdbx_strand_id
1 'polypeptide(L)'
;MTIPDTRYAAVEETEVAHPSVGTLVKEASDHLSTLVRSEVELAKTEVKAEVKKAATGSISLIVAGVLVLVALPFIFVTLAEVLILIGLPRWAGYACIVGFFFVLAALFGLIGLRKIKKIKKPERTVSSMKKNSEIARAFKKPEKAA
;
A
#
# COMPACT_ATOMS: atom_id res chain seq x y z
N MET A 1 68.97 -58.61 -12.38
CA MET A 1 67.69 -58.16 -12.96
C MET A 1 67.44 -56.75 -12.45
N THR A 2 67.83 -55.76 -13.25
CA THR A 2 67.75 -54.34 -12.93
C THR A 2 66.38 -53.81 -13.32
N ILE A 3 65.63 -53.27 -12.36
CA ILE A 3 64.38 -52.56 -12.60
C ILE A 3 64.72 -51.11 -12.95
N PRO A 4 64.23 -50.54 -14.06
CA PRO A 4 64.47 -49.15 -14.41
C PRO A 4 63.54 -48.21 -13.62
N ASP A 5 64.11 -47.23 -12.93
CA ASP A 5 63.37 -46.15 -12.28
C ASP A 5 62.77 -45.22 -13.33
N THR A 6 61.45 -45.24 -13.48
CA THR A 6 60.68 -44.38 -14.42
C THR A 6 59.43 -43.77 -13.78
N ARG A 7 59.43 -43.54 -12.47
CA ARG A 7 58.27 -42.95 -11.77
C ARG A 7 58.39 -41.47 -11.42
N TYR A 8 59.37 -40.77 -11.98
CA TYR A 8 59.55 -39.32 -11.80
C TYR A 8 59.51 -38.57 -13.15
N ALA A 9 58.70 -39.05 -14.09
CA ALA A 9 58.35 -38.24 -15.26
C ALA A 9 57.18 -37.32 -14.87
N ALA A 10 57.49 -36.03 -14.79
CA ALA A 10 56.55 -34.90 -14.74
C ALA A 10 55.63 -34.86 -13.51
N VAL A 11 56.16 -34.38 -12.38
CA VAL A 11 55.38 -33.37 -11.66
C VAL A 11 55.43 -32.15 -12.57
N GLU A 12 54.43 -32.03 -13.44
CA GLU A 12 54.13 -30.80 -14.15
C GLU A 12 53.97 -29.75 -13.06
N GLU A 13 54.98 -28.91 -12.89
CA GLU A 13 54.92 -27.74 -12.04
C GLU A 13 53.86 -26.85 -12.68
N THR A 14 52.61 -27.03 -12.26
CA THR A 14 51.54 -26.10 -12.60
C THR A 14 52.00 -24.80 -11.99
N GLU A 15 52.59 -23.94 -12.83
CA GLU A 15 52.86 -22.55 -12.51
C GLU A 15 51.60 -22.04 -11.83
N VAL A 16 51.68 -21.83 -10.51
CA VAL A 16 50.57 -21.31 -9.72
C VAL A 16 50.39 -19.90 -10.21
N ALA A 17 49.63 -19.75 -11.30
CA ALA A 17 49.28 -18.48 -11.88
C ALA A 17 48.50 -17.75 -10.78
N HIS A 18 49.21 -16.90 -10.04
CA HIS A 18 48.61 -16.11 -8.99
C HIS A 18 47.42 -15.39 -9.61
N PRO A 19 46.20 -15.58 -9.08
CA PRO A 19 45.02 -14.96 -9.64
C PRO A 19 45.30 -13.47 -9.73
N SER A 20 45.19 -12.93 -10.94
CA SER A 20 45.42 -11.51 -11.16
C SER A 20 44.53 -10.72 -10.21
N VAL A 21 44.98 -9.53 -9.80
CA VAL A 21 44.17 -8.65 -8.93
C VAL A 21 42.77 -8.42 -9.53
N GLY A 22 42.64 -8.40 -10.86
CA GLY A 22 41.36 -8.33 -11.56
C GLY A 22 40.47 -9.56 -11.37
N THR A 23 41.04 -10.76 -11.29
CA THR A 23 40.32 -12.01 -11.03
C THR A 23 39.76 -12.04 -9.61
N LEU A 24 40.56 -11.61 -8.63
CA LEU A 24 40.15 -11.54 -7.21
C LEU A 24 39.05 -10.50 -6.98
N VAL A 25 39.15 -9.34 -7.62
CA VAL A 25 38.11 -8.30 -7.56
C VAL A 25 36.80 -8.79 -8.20
N LYS A 26 36.89 -9.52 -9.31
CA LYS A 26 35.72 -10.11 -9.97
C LYS A 26 35.02 -11.14 -9.07
N GLU A 27 35.78 -12.06 -8.49
CA GLU A 27 35.26 -13.09 -7.58
C GLU A 27 34.63 -12.48 -6.33
N ALA A 28 35.29 -11.50 -5.69
CA ALA A 28 34.71 -10.78 -4.56
C ALA A 28 33.42 -10.03 -4.93
N SER A 29 33.36 -9.45 -6.13
CA SER A 29 32.16 -8.77 -6.65
C SER A 29 31.00 -9.75 -6.92
N ASP A 30 31.31 -10.94 -7.42
CA ASP A 30 30.32 -12.00 -7.67
C ASP A 30 29.77 -12.56 -6.35
N HIS A 31 30.62 -12.73 -5.33
CA HIS A 31 30.20 -13.15 -3.99
C HIS A 31 29.32 -12.10 -3.31
N LEU A 32 29.68 -10.82 -3.39
CA LEU A 32 28.87 -9.73 -2.85
C LEU A 32 27.52 -9.64 -3.57
N SER A 33 27.51 -9.78 -4.90
CA SER A 33 26.27 -9.79 -5.69
C SER A 33 25.35 -10.95 -5.28
N THR A 34 25.94 -12.12 -4.99
CA THR A 34 25.20 -13.29 -4.51
C THR A 34 24.60 -13.06 -3.12
N LEU A 35 25.36 -12.48 -2.19
CA LEU A 35 24.90 -12.17 -0.84
C LEU A 35 23.75 -11.14 -0.85
N VAL A 36 23.89 -10.07 -1.64
CA VAL A 36 22.84 -9.07 -1.81
C VAL A 36 21.58 -9.71 -2.40
N ARG A 37 21.74 -10.58 -3.40
CA ARG A 37 20.62 -11.29 -4.01
C ARG A 37 19.91 -12.20 -3.00
N SER A 38 20.65 -12.93 -2.16
CA SER A 38 20.05 -13.80 -1.15
C SER A 38 19.31 -13.03 -0.07
N GLU A 39 19.84 -11.88 0.38
CA GLU A 39 19.20 -11.04 1.38
C GLU A 39 17.89 -10.46 0.84
N VAL A 40 17.89 -10.04 -0.43
CA VAL A 40 16.68 -9.58 -1.13
C VAL A 40 15.66 -10.71 -1.29
N GLU A 41 16.10 -11.92 -1.62
CA GLU A 41 15.21 -13.07 -1.75
C GLU A 41 14.60 -13.47 -0.40
N LEU A 42 15.40 -13.47 0.67
CA LEU A 42 14.93 -13.72 2.03
C LEU A 42 13.91 -12.67 2.46
N ALA A 43 14.25 -11.38 2.34
CA ALA A 43 13.34 -10.28 2.66
C ALA A 43 12.02 -10.39 1.86
N LYS A 44 12.10 -10.75 0.57
CA LYS A 44 10.91 -10.97 -0.25
C LYS A 44 10.05 -12.13 0.27
N THR A 45 10.66 -13.22 0.72
CA THR A 45 9.91 -14.36 1.29
C THR A 45 9.26 -14.01 2.63
N GLU A 46 9.95 -13.28 3.50
CA GLU A 46 9.45 -12.85 4.80
C GLU A 46 8.29 -11.88 4.63
N VAL A 47 8.44 -10.83 3.82
CA VAL A 47 7.37 -9.89 3.48
C VAL A 47 6.17 -10.64 2.88
N LYS A 48 6.40 -11.58 1.96
CA LYS A 48 5.30 -12.38 1.38
C LYS A 48 4.58 -13.23 2.44
N ALA A 49 5.33 -13.82 3.36
CA ALA A 49 4.76 -14.62 4.45
C ALA A 49 3.95 -13.76 5.42
N GLU A 50 4.45 -12.57 5.78
CA GLU A 50 3.74 -11.59 6.60
C GLU A 50 2.47 -11.10 5.92
N VAL A 51 2.54 -10.69 4.66
CA VAL A 51 1.37 -10.27 3.88
C VAL A 51 0.34 -11.40 3.80
N LYS A 52 0.76 -12.64 3.59
CA LYS A 52 -0.16 -13.78 3.58
C LYS A 52 -0.83 -13.99 4.93
N LYS A 53 -0.07 -13.95 6.04
CA LYS A 53 -0.62 -14.05 7.40
C LYS A 53 -1.62 -12.93 7.66
N ALA A 54 -1.26 -11.69 7.35
CA ALA A 54 -2.14 -10.53 7.50
C ALA A 54 -3.41 -10.66 6.65
N ALA A 55 -3.29 -11.11 5.39
CA ALA A 55 -4.43 -11.36 4.51
C ALA A 55 -5.36 -12.43 5.11
N THR A 56 -4.83 -13.59 5.52
CA THR A 56 -5.64 -14.66 6.13
C THR A 56 -6.27 -14.23 7.45
N GLY A 57 -5.55 -13.48 8.29
CA GLY A 57 -6.08 -12.93 9.54
C GLY A 57 -7.17 -11.88 9.31
N SER A 58 -7.09 -11.11 8.23
CA SER A 58 -8.11 -10.11 7.88
C SER A 58 -9.43 -10.74 7.44
N ILE A 59 -9.43 -11.97 6.93
CA ILE A 59 -10.66 -12.65 6.48
C ILE A 59 -11.66 -12.77 7.62
N SER A 60 -11.22 -13.19 8.81
CA SER A 60 -12.12 -13.35 9.97
C SER A 60 -12.69 -12.01 10.43
N LEU A 61 -11.91 -10.92 10.37
CA LEU A 61 -12.40 -9.57 10.67
C LEU A 61 -13.41 -9.07 9.63
N ILE A 62 -13.16 -9.33 8.34
CA ILE A 62 -14.12 -8.98 7.28
C ILE A 62 -15.43 -9.75 7.51
N VAL A 63 -15.36 -11.06 7.76
CA VAL A 63 -16.54 -11.89 8.03
C VAL A 63 -17.28 -11.39 9.27
N ALA A 64 -16.57 -11.13 10.37
CA ALA A 64 -17.18 -10.58 11.59
C ALA A 64 -17.84 -9.22 11.32
N GLY A 65 -17.17 -8.33 10.58
CA GLY A 65 -17.71 -7.03 10.19
C GLY A 65 -18.97 -7.15 9.32
N VAL A 66 -18.98 -8.08 8.35
CA VAL A 66 -20.16 -8.36 7.52
C VAL A 66 -21.31 -8.90 8.37
N LEU A 67 -21.04 -9.82 9.30
CA LEU A 67 -22.07 -10.36 10.20
C LEU A 67 -22.68 -9.28 11.08
N VAL A 68 -21.86 -8.38 11.65
CA VAL A 68 -22.35 -7.23 12.41
C VAL A 68 -23.17 -6.30 11.52
N LEU A 69 -22.71 -6.02 10.30
CA LEU A 69 -23.43 -5.16 9.36
C LEU A 69 -24.79 -5.76 8.96
N VAL A 70 -24.87 -7.08 8.77
CA VAL A 70 -26.12 -7.80 8.48
C VAL A 70 -27.04 -7.83 9.72
N ALA A 71 -26.48 -7.98 10.92
CA ALA A 71 -27.25 -7.97 12.17
C ALA A 71 -27.76 -6.58 12.56
N LEU A 72 -27.06 -5.51 12.15
CA LEU A 72 -27.36 -4.13 12.50
C LEU A 72 -28.83 -3.70 12.23
N PRO A 73 -29.45 -3.95 11.06
CA PRO A 73 -30.87 -3.66 10.85
C PRO A 73 -31.79 -4.41 11.83
N PHE A 74 -31.46 -5.65 12.19
CA PHE A 74 -32.25 -6.42 13.17
C PHE A 74 -32.14 -5.82 14.57
N ILE A 75 -30.97 -5.30 14.97
CA ILE A 75 -30.81 -4.58 16.24
C ILE A 75 -31.77 -3.38 16.30
N PHE A 76 -31.90 -2.62 15.21
CA PHE A 76 -32.84 -1.49 15.16
C PHE A 76 -34.30 -1.92 15.20
N VAL A 77 -34.66 -3.03 14.56
CA VAL A 77 -36.00 -3.62 14.70
C VAL A 77 -36.26 -4.06 16.14
N THR A 78 -35.30 -4.72 16.79
CA THR A 78 -35.40 -5.10 18.20
C THR A 78 -35.58 -3.89 19.10
N LEU A 79 -34.82 -2.82 18.89
CA LEU A 79 -34.97 -1.56 19.65
C LEU A 79 -36.36 -0.93 19.45
N ALA A 80 -36.88 -0.94 18.21
CA ALA A 80 -38.23 -0.47 17.93
C ALA A 80 -39.28 -1.33 18.66
N GLU A 81 -39.15 -2.66 18.63
CA GLU A 81 -40.07 -3.56 19.34
C GLU A 81 -39.98 -3.41 20.86
N VAL A 82 -38.79 -3.13 21.43
CA VAL A 82 -38.65 -2.79 22.86
C VAL A 82 -39.39 -1.49 23.20
N LEU A 83 -39.30 -0.47 22.35
CA LEU A 83 -40.08 0.77 22.51
C LEU A 83 -41.59 0.50 22.46
N ILE A 84 -42.02 -0.43 21.61
CA ILE A 84 -43.42 -0.84 21.51
C ILE A 84 -43.87 -1.57 22.78
N LEU A 85 -43.03 -2.44 23.33
CA LEU A 85 -43.32 -3.19 24.56
C LEU A 85 -43.53 -2.28 25.78
N ILE A 86 -42.87 -1.12 25.85
CA ILE A 86 -43.06 -0.15 26.94
C ILE A 86 -44.28 0.77 26.75
N GLY A 87 -45.11 0.52 25.72
CA GLY A 87 -46.41 1.17 25.53
C GLY A 87 -46.50 2.12 24.34
N LEU A 88 -45.46 2.24 23.49
CA LEU A 88 -45.60 3.01 22.24
C LEU A 88 -46.44 2.23 21.23
N PRO A 89 -47.31 2.91 20.46
CA PRO A 89 -47.97 2.27 19.34
C PRO A 89 -46.92 1.85 18.30
N ARG A 90 -47.19 0.76 17.56
CA ARG A 90 -46.23 0.13 16.65
C ARG A 90 -45.55 1.12 15.71
N TRP A 91 -46.33 2.00 15.09
CA TRP A 91 -45.82 3.03 14.18
C TRP A 91 -44.83 4.00 14.86
N ALA A 92 -45.05 4.35 16.13
CA ALA A 92 -44.21 5.30 16.85
C ALA A 92 -42.85 4.72 17.23
N GLY A 93 -42.78 3.43 17.58
CA GLY A 93 -41.50 2.75 17.84
C GLY A 93 -40.56 2.80 16.64
N TYR A 94 -41.06 2.47 15.46
CA TYR A 94 -40.28 2.58 14.21
C TYR A 94 -40.00 4.05 13.83
N ALA A 95 -40.96 4.95 14.03
CA ALA A 95 -40.77 6.38 13.77
C ALA A 95 -39.67 6.99 14.65
N CYS A 96 -39.52 6.56 15.91
CA CYS A 96 -38.41 6.99 16.77
C CYS A 96 -37.05 6.60 16.20
N ILE A 97 -36.89 5.37 15.71
CA ILE A 97 -35.63 4.91 15.08
C ILE A 97 -35.35 5.69 13.80
N VAL A 98 -36.37 5.89 12.96
CA VAL A 98 -36.24 6.71 11.74
C VAL A 98 -35.82 8.14 12.10
N GLY A 99 -36.52 8.75 13.07
CA GLY A 99 -36.21 10.10 13.57
C GLY A 99 -34.79 10.22 14.10
N PHE A 100 -34.31 9.21 14.83
CA PHE A 100 -32.92 9.13 15.30
C PHE A 100 -31.91 9.22 14.13
N PHE A 101 -32.15 8.48 13.04
CA PHE A 101 -31.30 8.57 11.84
C PHE A 101 -31.37 9.93 11.15
N PHE A 102 -32.54 10.56 11.09
CA PHE A 102 -32.66 11.93 10.56
C PHE A 102 -31.87 12.95 11.39
N VAL A 103 -31.89 12.83 12.72
CA VAL A 103 -31.08 13.69 13.61
C VAL A 103 -29.59 13.47 13.36
N LEU A 104 -29.14 12.21 13.27
CA LEU A 104 -27.74 11.91 12.94
C LEU A 104 -27.35 12.44 11.55
N ALA A 105 -28.18 12.22 10.55
CA ALA A 105 -27.95 12.71 9.19
C ALA A 105 -27.84 14.24 9.14
N ALA A 106 -28.71 14.94 9.87
CA ALA A 106 -28.64 16.39 10.00
C ALA A 106 -27.34 16.83 10.70
N LEU A 107 -26.96 16.18 11.80
CA LEU A 107 -25.74 16.50 12.54
C LEU A 107 -24.49 16.32 11.66
N PHE A 108 -24.32 15.15 11.06
CA PHE A 108 -23.17 14.86 10.21
C PHE A 108 -23.19 15.70 8.92
N GLY A 109 -24.37 15.93 8.34
CA GLY A 109 -24.53 16.82 7.18
C GLY A 109 -24.09 18.25 7.49
N LEU A 110 -24.48 18.79 8.65
CA LEU A 110 -24.05 20.11 9.10
C LEU A 110 -22.54 20.19 9.36
N ILE A 111 -21.96 19.17 10.00
CA ILE A 111 -20.50 19.08 10.22
C ILE A 111 -19.76 19.03 8.88
N GLY A 112 -20.22 18.19 7.95
CA GLY A 112 -19.66 18.05 6.61
C GLY A 112 -19.72 19.36 5.83
N LEU A 113 -20.88 20.02 5.81
CA LEU A 113 -21.07 21.32 5.18
C LEU A 113 -20.16 22.39 5.80
N ARG A 114 -20.00 22.40 7.13
CA ARG A 114 -19.07 23.32 7.80
C ARG A 114 -17.62 23.06 7.41
N LYS A 115 -17.20 21.80 7.30
CA LYS A 115 -15.84 21.43 6.86
C LYS A 115 -15.61 21.84 5.42
N ILE A 116 -16.54 21.56 4.52
CA ILE A 116 -16.44 21.93 3.09
C ILE A 116 -16.39 23.46 2.93
N LYS A 117 -17.24 24.21 3.63
CA LYS A 117 -17.23 25.69 3.61
C LYS A 117 -15.92 26.30 4.11
N LYS A 118 -15.17 25.59 4.96
CA LYS A 118 -13.84 26.01 5.45
C LYS A 118 -12.71 25.71 4.46
N ILE A 119 -12.95 24.91 3.43
CA ILE A 119 -11.97 24.64 2.37
C ILE A 119 -11.85 25.93 1.53
N LYS A 120 -10.82 26.73 1.79
CA LYS A 120 -10.48 27.88 0.96
C LYS A 120 -10.01 27.38 -0.42
N LYS A 121 -10.41 28.06 -1.49
CA LYS A 121 -9.88 27.78 -2.84
C LYS A 121 -8.35 27.95 -2.79
N PRO A 122 -7.56 27.05 -3.40
CA PRO A 122 -6.10 27.17 -3.38
C PRO A 122 -5.66 28.35 -4.25
N GLU A 123 -5.54 29.53 -3.63
CA GLU A 123 -5.19 30.80 -4.30
C GLU A 123 -3.83 30.74 -5.00
N ARG A 124 -2.86 30.02 -4.42
CA ARG A 124 -1.53 29.79 -4.99
C ARG A 124 -1.61 28.96 -6.28
N THR A 125 -2.42 27.90 -6.30
CA THR A 125 -2.60 27.06 -7.49
C THR A 125 -3.35 27.83 -8.58
N VAL A 126 -4.40 28.57 -8.22
CA VAL A 126 -5.15 29.39 -9.20
C VAL A 126 -4.28 30.51 -9.79
N SER A 127 -3.43 31.15 -8.99
CA SER A 127 -2.51 32.19 -9.48
C SER A 127 -1.39 31.62 -10.35
N SER A 128 -0.80 30.48 -9.99
CA SER A 128 0.20 29.81 -10.84
C SER A 128 -0.39 29.35 -12.18
N MET A 129 -1.62 28.84 -12.20
CA MET A 129 -2.30 28.46 -13.45
C MET A 129 -2.61 29.68 -14.34
N LYS A 130 -3.02 30.81 -13.75
CA LYS A 130 -3.21 32.07 -14.50
C LYS A 130 -1.90 32.53 -15.14
N LYS A 131 -0.82 32.60 -14.36
CA LYS A 131 0.53 32.96 -14.85
C LYS A 131 0.99 32.04 -15.97
N ASN A 132 0.83 30.73 -15.81
CA ASN A 132 1.22 29.78 -16.85
C ASN A 132 0.37 29.93 -18.13
N SER A 133 -0.91 30.27 -18.00
CA SER A 133 -1.78 30.53 -19.16
C SER A 133 -1.42 31.84 -19.89
N GLU A 134 -0.98 32.86 -19.16
CA GLU A 134 -0.49 34.12 -19.72
C GLU A 134 0.83 33.90 -20.48
N ILE A 135 1.76 33.14 -19.89
CA ILE A 135 3.02 32.76 -20.53
C ILE A 135 2.74 31.93 -21.79
N ALA A 136 1.88 30.92 -21.72
CA ALA A 136 1.51 30.11 -22.89
C ALA A 136 0.84 30.92 -24.01
N ARG A 137 0.03 31.94 -23.67
CA ARG A 137 -0.54 32.88 -24.65
C ARG A 137 0.50 33.80 -25.27
N ALA A 138 1.51 34.22 -24.51
CA ALA A 138 2.63 34.99 -25.03
C ALA A 138 3.43 34.16 -26.06
N PHE A 139 3.66 32.87 -25.81
CA PHE A 139 4.29 31.95 -26.79
C PHE A 139 3.42 31.67 -28.02
N LYS A 140 2.08 31.71 -27.91
CA LYS A 140 1.17 31.52 -29.05
C LYS A 140 1.15 32.71 -30.02
N LYS A 141 1.78 33.84 -29.68
CA LYS A 141 1.83 35.04 -30.53
C LYS A 141 3.24 35.22 -31.12
N PRO A 142 3.69 34.40 -32.09
CA PRO A 142 4.87 34.74 -32.86
C PRO A 142 4.51 35.88 -33.82
N GLU A 143 5.23 37.00 -33.66
CA GLU A 143 5.96 37.64 -34.75
C GLU A 143 5.25 37.66 -36.11
N LYS A 144 4.17 38.45 -36.22
CA LYS A 144 3.80 39.10 -37.49
C LYS A 144 4.36 40.51 -37.49
N ALA A 145 5.68 40.64 -37.46
CA ALA A 145 6.41 41.89 -37.67
C ALA A 145 7.88 41.56 -37.97
N ALA A 146 8.11 40.88 -39.09
CA ALA A 146 9.37 40.90 -39.82
C ALA A 146 9.03 41.28 -41.26
#